data_AF-A0A926JSF6-F1
#
_entry.id   AF-A0A926JSF6-F1
#
_cell.length_a   1.000
_cell.length_b   1.000
_cell.length_c   1.000
_cell.angle_alpha   90.00
_cell.angle_beta   90.00
_cell.angle_gamma   90.00
#
_symmetry.space_group_name_H-M   'P 1'
#
loop_
_entity.id
_entity.type
_entity.pdbx_description
1 polymer ?
#
loop_
_entity_poly.entity_id
_entity_poly.type
_entity_poly.pdbx_seq_one_letter_code
_entity_poly.pdbx_strand_id
1 'polypeptide(L)'
;MKTYAKQIRYALLWSAVFVLAVSCNDTVELEEPGREAVPEGQKNTYLKEELGAKRKQVFEEGPTQGAEKNRLAQRGNHNDMLPTGFHVDPFDTLKVKATQLTGNSLPQVVVGTPFRDNIRPIRTYYSLQEGDNTFIADEYGGTVYVRYVTTDEPGSTAELKFRDGFKKVPYYVKGETTKTEWLQMLDLFNDVRDVMFVTDRAMLTVGLEDAIAYQDEDQDLMCEYLDRILEAEGRISGLDGSAPEHENREHRFLLTVRDPAAGGYMAASIALYFTQGVIDRLLMPEKIGGMQGWGPWHEAGHVHQQAAWTWSAVTEATVNIYSLAAEREFGLSPSRVTTNGEWPRVETYLSLLDEERNFNTNAASLGVRMAMFHQLWLAYGDEFYIQLHKETREENPNAGNDNDKMRYFMLKSCTISGYDLTDFFQKWGLPVSSDVYDEIAGLHLPAPDEDLTLLRDQPM
;
A
#
# COMPACT_ATOMS: atom_id res chain seq x y z
N MET A 1 -49.52 -51.43 11.50
CA MET A 1 -50.55 -50.56 10.88
C MET A 1 -49.82 -49.78 9.77
N LYS A 2 -50.13 -49.98 8.49
CA LYS A 2 -51.11 -49.19 7.68
C LYS A 2 -50.82 -47.67 7.82
N THR A 3 -50.47 -46.89 6.80
CA THR A 3 -50.71 -46.96 5.32
C THR A 3 -49.51 -46.42 4.51
N TYR A 4 -49.09 -47.01 3.37
CA TYR A 4 -49.51 -46.75 1.95
C TYR A 4 -49.48 -45.27 1.49
N ALA A 5 -49.08 -44.89 0.25
CA ALA A 5 -48.30 -45.51 -0.84
C ALA A 5 -48.13 -44.56 -2.06
N LYS A 6 -47.01 -44.69 -2.82
CA LYS A 6 -46.73 -44.39 -4.27
C LYS A 6 -45.23 -44.02 -4.41
N GLN A 7 -44.32 -44.68 -5.16
CA GLN A 7 -44.30 -45.25 -6.54
C GLN A 7 -44.70 -44.19 -7.61
N ILE A 8 -43.96 -43.90 -8.69
CA ILE A 8 -43.35 -44.68 -9.81
C ILE A 8 -42.28 -43.78 -10.50
N ARG A 9 -41.18 -44.18 -11.19
CA ARG A 9 -40.24 -45.34 -11.21
C ARG A 9 -39.25 -45.18 -12.41
N TYR A 10 -37.92 -45.28 -12.20
CA TYR A 10 -36.88 -45.61 -13.23
C TYR A 10 -36.67 -44.61 -14.42
N ALA A 11 -35.56 -44.57 -15.17
CA ALA A 11 -34.26 -45.29 -15.13
C ALA A 11 -33.13 -44.36 -15.62
N LEU A 12 -31.89 -44.59 -15.15
CA LEU A 12 -30.67 -44.19 -15.86
C LEU A 12 -29.80 -45.44 -16.01
N LEU A 13 -29.65 -45.90 -17.25
CA LEU A 13 -28.88 -47.08 -17.60
C LEU A 13 -27.57 -46.65 -18.27
N TRP A 14 -26.49 -47.32 -17.92
CA TRP A 14 -25.14 -47.06 -18.43
C TRP A 14 -25.00 -47.38 -19.93
N SER A 15 -24.23 -46.56 -20.63
CA SER A 15 -23.39 -47.00 -21.74
C SER A 15 -22.25 -46.01 -21.97
N ALA A 16 -21.02 -46.41 -21.67
CA ALA A 16 -19.82 -45.74 -22.18
C ALA A 16 -19.61 -46.11 -23.66
N VAL A 17 -18.98 -45.23 -24.45
CA VAL A 17 -18.14 -45.60 -25.62
C VAL A 17 -17.40 -44.36 -26.17
N PHE A 18 -16.08 -44.51 -26.31
CA PHE A 18 -15.12 -43.83 -27.19
C PHE A 18 -15.13 -42.29 -27.38
N VAL A 19 -14.02 -41.69 -26.94
CA VAL A 19 -13.45 -40.50 -27.59
C VAL A 19 -12.92 -40.90 -28.97
N LEU A 20 -13.44 -40.26 -30.01
CA LEU A 20 -12.88 -40.27 -31.36
C LEU A 20 -12.46 -38.85 -31.70
N ALA A 21 -11.16 -38.62 -31.85
CA ALA A 21 -10.64 -37.33 -32.27
C ALA A 21 -10.99 -37.09 -33.74
N VAL A 22 -11.76 -36.03 -34.01
CA VAL A 22 -11.99 -35.52 -35.36
C VAL A 22 -11.67 -34.03 -35.33
N SER A 23 -10.63 -33.66 -36.08
CA SER A 23 -10.34 -32.28 -36.43
C SER A 23 -11.41 -31.77 -37.38
N CYS A 24 -11.99 -30.61 -37.06
CA CYS A 24 -12.60 -29.75 -38.05
C CYS A 24 -12.56 -28.30 -37.55
N ASN A 25 -11.96 -27.42 -38.35
CA ASN A 25 -12.31 -25.99 -38.30
C ASN A 25 -13.80 -25.89 -38.64
N ASP A 26 -14.54 -25.08 -37.87
CA ASP A 26 -15.59 -24.19 -38.35
C ASP A 26 -16.14 -23.40 -37.15
N THR A 27 -15.76 -22.13 -37.05
CA THR A 27 -16.35 -21.19 -36.08
C THR A 27 -17.73 -20.76 -36.58
N VAL A 28 -18.79 -21.19 -35.88
CA VAL A 28 -20.14 -20.68 -36.11
C VAL A 28 -20.25 -19.31 -35.44
N GLU A 29 -20.19 -18.24 -36.23
CA GLU A 29 -20.57 -16.91 -35.78
C GLU A 29 -22.09 -16.84 -35.57
N LEU A 30 -22.50 -16.46 -34.36
CA LEU A 30 -23.88 -16.06 -34.08
C LEU A 30 -23.95 -14.54 -34.22
N GLU A 31 -24.41 -14.06 -35.38
CA GLU A 31 -24.68 -12.63 -35.59
C GLU A 31 -25.88 -12.17 -34.74
N GLU A 32 -25.65 -11.23 -33.82
CA GLU A 32 -26.72 -10.43 -33.24
C GLU A 32 -27.10 -9.28 -34.21
N PRO A 33 -28.37 -9.15 -34.64
CA PRO A 33 -28.76 -8.10 -35.58
C PRO A 33 -28.93 -6.76 -34.86
N GLY A 34 -28.01 -5.81 -35.06
CA GLY A 34 -28.23 -4.43 -34.59
C GLY A 34 -27.07 -3.43 -34.58
N ARG A 35 -25.81 -3.84 -34.78
CA ARG A 35 -24.67 -2.91 -34.87
C ARG A 35 -24.17 -2.80 -36.32
N GLU A 36 -24.21 -1.59 -36.87
CA GLU A 36 -23.49 -1.28 -38.11
C GLU A 36 -21.98 -1.53 -37.91
N ALA A 37 -21.35 -2.21 -38.86
CA ALA A 37 -19.92 -2.50 -38.80
C ALA A 37 -19.11 -1.20 -38.93
N VAL A 38 -18.45 -0.79 -37.84
CA VAL A 38 -17.57 0.38 -37.83
C VAL A 38 -16.39 0.13 -38.79
N PRO A 39 -16.14 1.00 -39.79
CA PRO A 39 -15.01 0.87 -40.71
C PRO A 39 -13.69 0.70 -39.95
N GLU A 40 -12.79 -0.12 -40.48
CA GLU A 40 -11.56 -0.56 -39.78
C GLU A 40 -10.70 0.62 -39.27
N GLY A 41 -10.59 1.71 -40.05
CA GLY A 41 -9.92 2.94 -39.64
C GLY A 41 -10.66 3.82 -38.61
N GLN A 42 -11.97 3.65 -38.44
CA GLN A 42 -12.76 4.28 -37.36
C GLN A 42 -12.81 3.42 -36.10
N LYS A 43 -12.64 2.10 -36.22
CA LYS A 43 -12.68 1.14 -35.11
C LYS A 43 -11.64 1.49 -34.03
N ASN A 44 -10.40 1.81 -34.45
CA ASN A 44 -9.35 2.23 -33.52
C ASN A 44 -9.63 3.60 -32.87
N THR A 45 -10.25 4.54 -33.58
CA THR A 45 -10.63 5.85 -33.00
C THR A 45 -11.73 5.69 -31.94
N TYR A 46 -12.72 4.84 -32.19
CA TYR A 46 -13.77 4.53 -31.23
C TYR A 46 -13.20 3.81 -29.99
N LEU A 47 -12.40 2.76 -30.18
CA LEU A 47 -11.75 2.03 -29.08
C LEU A 47 -10.83 2.93 -28.24
N LYS A 48 -10.07 3.85 -28.85
CA LYS A 48 -9.21 4.80 -28.11
C LYS A 48 -9.99 5.75 -27.21
N GLU A 49 -11.23 6.12 -27.54
CA GLU A 49 -12.06 6.96 -26.66
C GLU A 49 -12.85 6.14 -25.63
N GLU A 50 -13.20 4.88 -25.91
CA GLU A 50 -13.86 4.00 -24.93
C GLU A 50 -12.90 3.43 -23.88
N LEU A 51 -11.73 2.92 -24.28
CA LEU A 51 -10.77 2.25 -23.40
C LEU A 51 -9.98 3.23 -22.52
N GLY A 52 -9.52 2.76 -21.36
CA GLY A 52 -8.78 3.56 -20.38
C GLY A 52 -9.60 4.69 -19.78
N ALA A 53 -8.91 5.62 -19.13
CA ALA A 53 -9.58 6.67 -18.37
C ALA A 53 -10.49 7.56 -19.24
N LYS A 54 -11.73 7.80 -18.78
CA LYS A 54 -12.65 8.71 -19.45
C LYS A 54 -12.14 10.15 -19.36
N ARG A 55 -12.31 10.95 -20.42
CA ARG A 55 -11.84 12.36 -20.47
C ARG A 55 -12.58 13.31 -19.54
N LYS A 56 -13.77 12.93 -19.08
CA LYS A 56 -14.56 13.64 -18.08
C LYS A 56 -14.49 12.83 -16.79
N GLN A 57 -14.01 13.44 -15.71
CA GLN A 57 -13.83 12.81 -14.40
C GLN A 57 -14.34 13.77 -13.33
N VAL A 58 -14.93 13.24 -12.26
CA VAL A 58 -15.33 14.01 -11.07
C VAL A 58 -14.32 13.71 -9.97
N PHE A 59 -13.86 14.76 -9.29
CA PHE A 59 -12.98 14.65 -8.14
C PHE A 59 -13.63 15.31 -6.94
N GLU A 60 -13.38 14.72 -5.79
CA GLU A 60 -13.81 15.23 -4.49
C GLU A 60 -12.58 15.82 -3.77
N GLU A 61 -12.81 16.90 -3.03
CA GLU A 61 -11.80 17.51 -2.18
C GLU A 61 -11.55 16.62 -0.96
N GLY A 62 -10.29 16.40 -0.59
CA GLY A 62 -9.90 15.63 0.59
C GLY A 62 -9.01 16.41 1.57
N PRO A 63 -8.58 15.80 2.69
CA PRO A 63 -7.62 16.40 3.61
C PRO A 63 -6.22 16.49 2.97
N THR A 64 -5.41 17.50 3.32
CA THR A 64 -3.99 17.49 2.90
C THR A 64 -3.21 16.31 3.47
N GLN A 65 -2.12 15.91 2.81
CA GLN A 65 -1.15 14.93 3.34
C GLN A 65 -0.67 15.24 4.76
N GLY A 66 -0.63 16.52 5.15
CA GLY A 66 -0.18 16.97 6.47
C GLY A 66 -1.28 16.84 7.54
N ALA A 67 -2.54 17.05 7.16
CA ALA A 67 -3.69 16.79 8.02
C ALA A 67 -3.79 15.28 8.31
N GLU A 68 -3.71 14.44 7.28
CA GLU A 68 -3.70 12.98 7.41
C GLU A 68 -2.53 12.46 8.27
N LYS A 69 -1.31 12.91 8.00
CA LYS A 69 -0.14 12.57 8.83
C LYS A 69 -0.42 12.88 10.31
N ASN A 70 -0.96 14.06 10.61
CA ASN A 70 -1.21 14.49 11.98
C ASN A 70 -2.34 13.67 12.63
N ARG A 71 -3.47 13.47 11.93
CA ARG A 71 -4.61 12.65 12.40
C ARG A 71 -4.19 11.22 12.73
N LEU A 72 -3.31 10.64 11.92
CA LEU A 72 -2.83 9.26 12.07
C LEU A 72 -1.59 9.14 12.98
N ALA A 73 -1.08 10.25 13.54
CA ALA A 73 0.17 10.36 14.31
C ALA A 73 1.43 9.83 13.59
N GLN A 74 1.42 9.81 12.26
CA GLN A 74 2.47 9.24 11.41
C GLN A 74 3.74 10.10 11.36
N ARG A 75 4.88 9.47 11.11
CA ARG A 75 6.20 10.13 11.02
C ARG A 75 6.32 11.10 9.83
N GLY A 76 5.71 10.78 8.71
CA GLY A 76 5.92 11.48 7.44
C GLY A 76 4.63 11.66 6.64
N ASN A 77 4.62 12.68 5.78
CA ASN A 77 3.56 12.88 4.81
C ASN A 77 3.62 11.77 3.75
N HIS A 78 2.45 11.31 3.31
CA HIS A 78 2.33 10.44 2.13
C HIS A 78 1.57 11.16 1.00
N ASN A 79 1.28 10.46 -0.09
CA ASN A 79 0.52 10.97 -1.23
C ASN A 79 -0.82 11.64 -0.85
N ASP A 80 -1.12 12.79 -1.47
CA ASP A 80 -2.43 13.46 -1.47
C ASP A 80 -2.92 13.81 -2.89
N MET A 81 -2.45 13.06 -3.89
CA MET A 81 -2.83 13.18 -5.30
C MET A 81 -3.73 12.01 -5.72
N LEU A 82 -4.57 12.26 -6.71
CA LEU A 82 -5.57 11.37 -7.27
C LEU A 82 -5.16 10.95 -8.70
N PRO A 83 -5.34 9.68 -9.09
CA PRO A 83 -5.00 9.20 -10.42
C PRO A 83 -5.93 9.79 -11.49
N THR A 84 -5.44 9.94 -12.73
CA THR A 84 -6.25 10.44 -13.87
C THR A 84 -6.21 9.55 -15.11
N GLY A 85 -5.19 8.70 -15.26
CA GLY A 85 -4.96 7.91 -16.47
C GLY A 85 -4.55 8.71 -17.71
N PHE A 86 -3.94 9.89 -17.52
CA PHE A 86 -3.36 10.68 -18.60
C PHE A 86 -1.84 10.87 -18.47
N HIS A 87 -1.21 11.17 -19.61
CA HIS A 87 0.17 11.59 -19.80
C HIS A 87 0.17 12.87 -20.64
N VAL A 88 1.21 13.69 -20.48
CA VAL A 88 1.45 14.88 -21.32
C VAL A 88 2.90 14.86 -21.83
N ASP A 89 3.10 15.25 -23.08
CA ASP A 89 4.44 15.38 -23.66
C ASP A 89 5.12 16.68 -23.17
N PRO A 90 6.46 16.77 -23.23
CA PRO A 90 7.18 18.03 -23.00
C PRO A 90 6.67 19.18 -23.88
N PHE A 91 6.48 20.36 -23.29
CA PHE A 91 6.04 21.60 -23.95
C PHE A 91 4.67 21.57 -24.65
N ASP A 92 3.88 20.51 -24.46
CA ASP A 92 2.57 20.38 -25.11
C ASP A 92 1.55 21.40 -24.57
N THR A 93 0.60 21.82 -25.42
CA THR A 93 -0.46 22.77 -24.99
C THR A 93 -1.61 22.01 -24.35
N LEU A 94 -1.72 22.14 -23.03
CA LEU A 94 -2.70 21.43 -22.20
C LEU A 94 -4.01 22.21 -22.14
N LYS A 95 -5.12 21.58 -22.51
CA LYS A 95 -6.47 22.17 -22.36
C LYS A 95 -7.34 21.32 -21.46
N VAL A 96 -7.85 21.92 -20.39
CA VAL A 96 -8.77 21.28 -19.45
C VAL A 96 -9.90 22.25 -19.13
N LYS A 97 -11.14 21.76 -19.07
CA LYS A 97 -12.24 22.53 -18.48
C LYS A 97 -12.50 22.05 -17.07
N ALA A 98 -12.49 22.96 -16.12
CA ALA A 98 -13.01 22.71 -14.78
C ALA A 98 -14.46 23.21 -14.69
N THR A 99 -15.28 22.48 -13.93
CA THR A 99 -16.60 22.92 -13.52
C THR A 99 -16.84 22.51 -12.07
N GLN A 100 -16.89 23.50 -11.19
CA GLN A 100 -17.23 23.33 -9.78
C GLN A 100 -18.67 22.81 -9.67
N LEU A 101 -18.86 21.73 -8.92
CA LEU A 101 -20.16 21.09 -8.69
C LEU A 101 -20.71 21.43 -7.30
N THR A 102 -19.86 21.38 -6.27
CA THR A 102 -20.16 21.80 -4.88
C THR A 102 -19.00 22.59 -4.26
N GLY A 103 -19.22 23.18 -3.09
CA GLY A 103 -18.19 23.89 -2.33
C GLY A 103 -17.80 25.24 -2.93
N ASN A 104 -16.52 25.59 -2.87
CA ASN A 104 -15.99 26.89 -3.31
C ASN A 104 -14.53 26.87 -3.82
N SER A 105 -13.92 25.68 -3.91
CA SER A 105 -12.54 25.49 -4.36
C SER A 105 -12.49 24.67 -5.65
N LEU A 106 -11.37 24.73 -6.38
CA LEU A 106 -11.10 23.92 -7.56
C LEU A 106 -9.74 23.21 -7.43
N PRO A 107 -9.61 22.01 -8.04
CA PRO A 107 -8.38 21.23 -7.97
C PRO A 107 -7.20 21.86 -8.74
N GLN A 108 -6.01 21.31 -8.51
CA GLN A 108 -4.83 21.51 -9.33
C GLN A 108 -4.61 20.30 -10.24
N VAL A 109 -4.23 20.52 -11.50
CA VAL A 109 -3.60 19.47 -12.32
C VAL A 109 -2.13 19.38 -11.94
N VAL A 110 -1.63 18.18 -11.68
CA VAL A 110 -0.23 17.92 -11.32
C VAL A 110 0.40 17.05 -12.39
N VAL A 111 1.53 17.48 -12.93
CA VAL A 111 2.32 16.71 -13.89
C VAL A 111 3.55 16.16 -13.19
N GLY A 112 3.82 14.87 -13.39
CA GLY A 112 4.98 14.15 -12.88
C GLY A 112 4.70 13.27 -11.65
N THR A 113 5.30 12.08 -11.65
CA THR A 113 5.27 11.15 -10.52
C THR A 113 6.46 11.44 -9.59
N PRO A 114 6.29 11.51 -8.25
CA PRO A 114 7.41 11.66 -7.31
C PRO A 114 8.44 10.54 -7.48
N PHE A 115 9.73 10.86 -7.39
CA PHE A 115 10.87 9.91 -7.50
C PHE A 115 11.02 9.13 -8.81
N ARG A 116 10.04 9.16 -9.74
CA ARG A 116 10.10 8.47 -11.03
C ARG A 116 11.27 8.96 -11.90
N ASP A 117 11.43 10.27 -11.97
CA ASP A 117 12.44 10.96 -12.79
C ASP A 117 13.67 11.36 -11.97
N ASN A 118 14.88 11.02 -12.43
CA ASN A 118 16.13 11.43 -11.78
C ASN A 118 16.46 12.91 -12.03
N ILE A 119 16.08 13.43 -13.20
CA ILE A 119 16.46 14.77 -13.68
C ILE A 119 15.48 15.85 -13.20
N ARG A 120 14.23 15.46 -12.90
CA ARG A 120 13.16 16.39 -12.53
C ARG A 120 13.25 16.75 -11.03
N PRO A 121 13.52 18.00 -10.65
CA PRO A 121 13.65 18.37 -9.24
C PRO A 121 12.31 18.44 -8.51
N ILE A 122 11.23 18.86 -9.18
CA ILE A 122 9.89 19.08 -8.60
C ILE A 122 8.81 18.75 -9.64
N ARG A 123 7.64 18.29 -9.20
CA ARG A 123 6.42 18.18 -10.02
C ARG A 123 5.87 19.56 -10.36
N THR A 124 5.18 19.69 -11.49
CA THR A 124 4.58 20.96 -11.91
C THR A 124 3.09 20.98 -11.60
N TYR A 125 2.64 22.07 -10.97
CA TYR A 125 1.28 22.24 -10.45
C TYR A 125 0.58 23.37 -11.21
N TYR A 126 -0.57 23.08 -11.80
CA TYR A 126 -1.40 24.02 -12.55
C TYR A 126 -2.73 24.22 -11.81
N SER A 127 -2.88 25.33 -11.10
CA SER A 127 -4.13 25.70 -10.43
C SER A 127 -5.21 26.07 -11.45
N LEU A 128 -6.41 25.50 -11.31
CA LEU A 128 -7.51 25.71 -12.24
C LEU A 128 -8.43 26.87 -11.82
N GLN A 129 -9.07 27.47 -12.82
CA GLN A 129 -10.19 28.40 -12.68
C GLN A 129 -11.46 27.79 -13.29
N GLU A 130 -12.63 28.30 -12.90
CA GLU A 130 -13.91 27.84 -13.45
C GLU A 130 -13.98 28.07 -14.97
N GLY A 131 -14.38 27.06 -15.72
CA GLY A 131 -14.42 27.10 -17.18
C GLY A 131 -13.16 26.55 -17.86
N ASP A 132 -12.86 27.07 -19.05
CA ASP A 132 -11.78 26.56 -19.91
C ASP A 132 -10.41 27.13 -19.48
N ASN A 133 -9.47 26.23 -19.19
CA ASN A 133 -8.08 26.55 -18.81
C ASN A 133 -7.12 26.13 -19.94
N THR A 134 -5.99 26.81 -20.05
CA THR A 134 -4.93 26.45 -21.00
C THR A 134 -3.56 26.70 -20.40
N PHE A 135 -2.69 25.70 -20.46
CA PHE A 135 -1.32 25.73 -19.95
C PHE A 135 -0.34 25.16 -20.98
N ILE A 136 0.96 25.33 -20.72
CA ILE A 136 2.03 24.66 -21.46
C ILE A 136 2.70 23.67 -20.49
N ALA A 137 2.90 22.43 -20.92
CA ALA A 137 3.66 21.44 -20.16
C ALA A 137 5.11 21.89 -19.96
N ASP A 138 5.76 21.43 -18.89
CA ASP A 138 7.19 21.70 -18.68
C ASP A 138 8.08 20.88 -19.64
N GLU A 139 9.40 21.02 -19.51
CA GLU A 139 10.38 20.32 -20.34
C GLU A 139 10.46 18.80 -20.11
N TYR A 140 9.76 18.26 -19.10
CA TYR A 140 9.77 16.83 -18.76
C TYR A 140 8.49 16.10 -19.19
N GLY A 141 7.35 16.80 -19.19
CA GLY A 141 6.04 16.17 -19.38
C GLY A 141 5.75 15.15 -18.28
N GLY A 142 5.09 14.03 -18.60
CA GLY A 142 4.90 12.89 -17.71
C GLY A 142 3.46 12.58 -17.32
N THR A 143 3.29 11.58 -16.44
CA THR A 143 1.98 11.15 -15.92
C THR A 143 1.26 12.28 -15.18
N VAL A 144 -0.06 12.35 -15.36
CA VAL A 144 -0.93 13.38 -14.81
C VAL A 144 -1.69 12.86 -13.60
N TYR A 145 -1.71 13.67 -12.55
CA TYR A 145 -2.52 13.49 -11.36
C TYR A 145 -3.40 14.72 -11.14
N VAL A 146 -4.39 14.59 -10.28
CA VAL A 146 -5.14 15.73 -9.72
C VAL A 146 -4.79 15.86 -8.25
N ARG A 147 -4.62 17.10 -7.76
CA ARG A 147 -4.51 17.37 -6.33
C ARG A 147 -5.66 18.27 -5.91
N TYR A 148 -6.56 17.74 -5.09
CA TYR A 148 -7.74 18.45 -4.62
C TYR A 148 -7.84 18.31 -3.11
N VAL A 149 -7.25 19.26 -2.38
CA VAL A 149 -7.15 19.14 -0.92
C VAL A 149 -7.26 20.47 -0.20
N THR A 150 -7.79 20.40 1.01
CA THR A 150 -7.93 21.51 1.95
C THR A 150 -7.31 21.19 3.32
N THR A 151 -7.04 22.23 4.10
CA THR A 151 -6.70 22.15 5.53
C THR A 151 -7.90 22.31 6.45
N ASP A 152 -9.04 22.73 5.90
CA ASP A 152 -10.33 22.81 6.59
C ASP A 152 -11.10 21.49 6.40
N GLU A 153 -12.37 21.43 6.79
CA GLU A 153 -13.25 20.29 6.49
C GLU A 153 -13.50 20.19 4.96
N PRO A 154 -13.26 19.04 4.31
CA PRO A 154 -13.51 18.89 2.88
C PRO A 154 -15.00 18.99 2.51
N GLY A 155 -15.32 19.64 1.40
CA GLY A 155 -16.72 19.78 0.96
C GLY A 155 -16.93 20.22 -0.49
N SER A 156 -15.86 20.44 -1.24
CA SER A 156 -15.91 20.82 -2.65
C SER A 156 -15.80 19.62 -3.58
N THR A 157 -16.50 19.67 -4.72
CA THR A 157 -16.42 18.66 -5.77
C THR A 157 -16.37 19.35 -7.13
N ALA A 158 -15.62 18.78 -8.07
CA ALA A 158 -15.38 19.39 -9.37
C ALA A 158 -15.34 18.35 -10.50
N GLU A 159 -15.99 18.65 -11.63
CA GLU A 159 -15.81 17.94 -12.88
C GLU A 159 -14.62 18.53 -13.65
N LEU A 160 -13.66 17.70 -14.03
CA LEU A 160 -12.62 18.04 -15.00
C LEU A 160 -12.87 17.32 -16.33
N LYS A 161 -12.83 18.10 -17.42
CA LYS A 161 -12.81 17.58 -18.80
C LYS A 161 -11.45 17.84 -19.44
N PHE A 162 -10.58 16.83 -19.44
CA PHE A 162 -9.28 16.80 -20.10
C PHE A 162 -9.47 16.76 -21.64
N ARG A 163 -8.75 17.60 -22.38
CA ARG A 163 -8.85 17.75 -23.85
C ARG A 163 -7.47 17.65 -24.49
N ASP A 164 -7.14 18.55 -25.40
CA ASP A 164 -5.86 18.67 -26.10
C ASP A 164 -4.67 18.62 -25.12
N GLY A 165 -3.57 17.99 -25.55
CA GLY A 165 -2.35 17.75 -24.75
C GLY A 165 -2.42 16.52 -23.83
N PHE A 166 -3.62 16.04 -23.46
CA PHE A 166 -3.77 14.88 -22.58
C PHE A 166 -3.90 13.57 -23.38
N LYS A 167 -2.80 12.82 -23.48
CA LYS A 167 -2.76 11.44 -24.01
C LYS A 167 -3.27 10.47 -22.93
N LYS A 168 -4.07 9.46 -23.30
CA LYS A 168 -4.41 8.35 -22.40
C LYS A 168 -3.21 7.44 -22.20
N VAL A 169 -3.05 6.88 -21.01
CA VAL A 169 -2.15 5.75 -20.74
C VAL A 169 -2.94 4.44 -20.65
N PRO A 170 -2.29 3.27 -20.75
CA PRO A 170 -2.86 2.03 -20.24
C PRO A 170 -3.20 2.20 -18.76
N TYR A 171 -4.48 2.07 -18.44
CA TYR A 171 -5.06 2.47 -17.15
C TYR A 171 -5.91 1.32 -16.61
N TYR A 172 -5.31 0.50 -15.75
CA TYR A 172 -5.98 -0.65 -15.13
C TYR A 172 -6.66 -0.22 -13.83
N VAL A 173 -7.97 -0.42 -13.72
CA VAL A 173 -8.74 -0.18 -12.50
C VAL A 173 -9.28 -1.51 -11.98
N LYS A 174 -8.93 -1.86 -10.74
CA LYS A 174 -9.34 -3.12 -10.09
C LYS A 174 -10.86 -3.29 -10.16
N GLY A 175 -11.32 -4.43 -10.68
CA GLY A 175 -12.76 -4.73 -10.79
C GLY A 175 -13.52 -4.01 -11.91
N GLU A 176 -12.91 -3.06 -12.63
CA GLU A 176 -13.50 -2.40 -13.80
C GLU A 176 -12.82 -2.81 -15.12
N THR A 177 -11.48 -2.87 -15.14
CA THR A 177 -10.71 -3.17 -16.36
C THR A 177 -10.53 -4.67 -16.52
N THR A 178 -10.96 -5.23 -17.65
CA THR A 178 -10.71 -6.64 -17.96
C THR A 178 -9.30 -6.86 -18.53
N LYS A 179 -8.77 -8.09 -18.37
CA LYS A 179 -7.54 -8.54 -19.03
C LYS A 179 -7.49 -8.25 -20.54
N THR A 180 -8.63 -8.37 -21.23
CA THR A 180 -8.69 -8.12 -22.69
C THR A 180 -8.54 -6.63 -23.01
N GLU A 181 -9.20 -5.77 -22.25
CA GLU A 181 -9.08 -4.31 -22.39
C GLU A 181 -7.68 -3.83 -22.00
N TRP A 182 -7.06 -4.45 -21.00
CA TRP A 182 -5.67 -4.18 -20.62
C TRP A 182 -4.69 -4.43 -21.77
N LEU A 183 -4.73 -5.61 -22.39
CA LEU A 183 -3.89 -5.95 -23.54
C LEU A 183 -4.17 -5.04 -24.74
N GLN A 184 -5.44 -4.67 -24.99
CA GLN A 184 -5.79 -3.69 -26.02
C GLN A 184 -5.25 -2.29 -25.72
N MET A 185 -5.21 -1.87 -24.45
CA MET A 185 -4.63 -0.59 -24.06
C MET A 185 -3.11 -0.55 -24.23
N LEU A 186 -2.40 -1.63 -23.88
CA LEU A 186 -0.95 -1.73 -24.09
C LEU A 186 -0.58 -1.58 -25.59
N ASP A 187 -1.38 -2.11 -26.50
CA ASP A 187 -1.20 -1.93 -27.96
C ASP A 187 -1.61 -0.52 -28.43
N LEU A 188 -2.78 -0.02 -28.01
CA LEU A 188 -3.36 1.23 -28.53
C LEU A 188 -2.73 2.51 -27.95
N PHE A 189 -2.23 2.46 -26.72
CA PHE A 189 -1.63 3.58 -25.98
C PHE A 189 -0.13 3.35 -25.77
N ASN A 190 0.59 3.09 -26.87
CA ASN A 190 2.02 2.79 -26.87
C ASN A 190 2.96 4.00 -27.06
N ASP A 191 2.39 5.21 -27.22
CA ASP A 191 3.10 6.50 -27.36
C ASP A 191 3.07 7.30 -26.04
N VAL A 192 3.37 6.62 -24.93
CA VAL A 192 3.47 7.17 -23.57
C VAL A 192 4.56 6.44 -22.79
N ARG A 193 5.16 7.10 -21.79
CA ARG A 193 6.24 6.51 -20.98
C ARG A 193 5.76 5.48 -19.95
N ASP A 194 4.64 5.77 -19.31
CA ASP A 194 4.21 5.10 -18.08
C ASP A 194 2.78 4.55 -18.25
N VAL A 195 2.46 3.50 -17.49
CA VAL A 195 1.10 2.98 -17.26
C VAL A 195 0.66 3.30 -15.84
N MET A 196 -0.62 3.11 -15.53
CA MET A 196 -1.10 3.14 -14.15
C MET A 196 -2.01 1.95 -13.83
N PHE A 197 -1.81 1.38 -12.64
CA PHE A 197 -2.79 0.52 -11.98
C PHE A 197 -3.42 1.29 -10.82
N VAL A 198 -4.72 1.14 -10.62
CA VAL A 198 -5.48 1.79 -9.55
C VAL A 198 -6.37 0.76 -8.87
N THR A 199 -6.34 0.80 -7.54
CA THR A 199 -6.98 -0.17 -6.64
C THR A 199 -7.78 0.62 -5.58
N ASP A 200 -8.27 -0.01 -4.52
CA ASP A 200 -9.00 0.72 -3.47
C ASP A 200 -8.03 1.50 -2.56
N ARG A 201 -6.84 0.95 -2.29
CA ARG A 201 -5.83 1.48 -1.36
C ARG A 201 -4.59 2.02 -2.03
N ALA A 202 -4.28 1.61 -3.26
CA ALA A 202 -3.07 1.98 -3.99
C ALA A 202 -3.31 2.53 -5.40
N MET A 203 -2.34 3.30 -5.89
CA MET A 203 -2.07 3.51 -7.30
C MET A 203 -0.59 3.27 -7.60
N LEU A 204 -0.31 2.52 -8.66
CA LEU A 204 1.03 2.10 -9.07
C LEU A 204 1.34 2.64 -10.46
N THR A 205 2.40 3.44 -10.58
CA THR A 205 2.86 4.02 -11.86
C THR A 205 4.22 3.47 -12.24
N VAL A 206 4.27 2.68 -13.32
CA VAL A 206 5.47 1.97 -13.82
C VAL A 206 5.67 2.21 -15.32
N GLY A 207 6.81 1.80 -15.87
CA GLY A 207 7.10 1.96 -17.29
C GLY A 207 6.19 1.10 -18.17
N LEU A 208 5.88 1.60 -19.38
CA LEU A 208 5.14 0.84 -20.38
C LEU A 208 5.85 -0.47 -20.78
N GLU A 209 7.18 -0.44 -20.92
CA GLU A 209 7.97 -1.63 -21.26
C GLU A 209 7.88 -2.72 -20.18
N ASP A 210 7.84 -2.34 -18.89
CA ASP A 210 7.62 -3.28 -17.79
C ASP A 210 6.22 -3.87 -17.82
N ALA A 211 5.20 -3.03 -18.05
CA ALA A 211 3.82 -3.46 -18.16
C ALA A 211 3.60 -4.45 -19.32
N ILE A 212 4.32 -4.28 -20.43
CA ILE A 212 4.38 -5.21 -21.56
C ILE A 212 5.14 -6.49 -21.19
N ALA A 213 6.26 -6.40 -20.46
CA ALA A 213 7.05 -7.55 -20.04
C ALA A 213 6.31 -8.51 -19.08
N TYR A 214 5.44 -7.96 -18.22
CA TYR A 214 4.59 -8.72 -17.29
C TYR A 214 3.13 -8.78 -17.73
N GLN A 215 2.82 -8.53 -19.02
CA GLN A 215 1.44 -8.45 -19.51
C GLN A 215 0.67 -9.76 -19.40
N ASP A 216 1.33 -10.90 -19.22
CA ASP A 216 0.71 -12.23 -19.08
C ASP A 216 0.34 -12.58 -17.62
N GLU A 217 0.89 -11.87 -16.63
CA GLU A 217 0.57 -12.04 -15.20
C GLU A 217 -0.91 -11.77 -14.89
N ASP A 218 -1.41 -12.22 -13.73
CA ASP A 218 -2.76 -11.90 -13.28
C ASP A 218 -2.83 -10.49 -12.67
N GLN A 219 -3.26 -9.50 -13.47
CA GLN A 219 -3.38 -8.11 -13.03
C GLN A 219 -4.47 -7.91 -11.97
N ASP A 220 -5.57 -8.66 -11.99
CA ASP A 220 -6.61 -8.56 -10.97
C ASP A 220 -6.07 -9.06 -9.62
N LEU A 221 -5.38 -10.19 -9.62
CA LEU A 221 -4.77 -10.74 -8.41
C LEU A 221 -3.62 -9.86 -7.89
N MET A 222 -2.84 -9.23 -8.77
CA MET A 222 -1.79 -8.27 -8.39
C MET A 222 -2.41 -7.04 -7.71
N CYS A 223 -3.46 -6.46 -8.29
CA CYS A 223 -4.19 -5.33 -7.72
C CYS A 223 -4.86 -5.68 -6.39
N GLU A 224 -5.46 -6.87 -6.28
CA GLU A 224 -6.05 -7.36 -5.02
C GLU A 224 -4.99 -7.59 -3.94
N TYR A 225 -3.81 -8.09 -4.29
CA TYR A 225 -2.72 -8.28 -3.33
C TYR A 225 -2.16 -6.94 -2.82
N LEU A 226 -2.08 -5.90 -3.65
CA LEU A 226 -1.73 -4.54 -3.21
C LEU A 226 -2.69 -4.02 -2.14
N ASP A 227 -4.01 -4.22 -2.32
CA ASP A 227 -5.00 -3.80 -1.33
C ASP A 227 -4.90 -4.64 -0.05
N ARG A 228 -4.80 -5.98 -0.16
CA ARG A 228 -4.69 -6.87 1.01
C ARG A 228 -3.47 -6.57 1.88
N ILE A 229 -2.33 -6.17 1.29
CA ILE A 229 -1.16 -5.68 2.03
C ILE A 229 -1.55 -4.47 2.86
N LEU A 230 -2.05 -3.42 2.22
CA LEU A 230 -2.35 -2.14 2.86
C LEU A 230 -3.51 -2.24 3.87
N GLU A 231 -4.42 -3.20 3.69
CA GLU A 231 -5.45 -3.53 4.66
C GLU A 231 -4.94 -4.32 5.86
N ALA A 232 -3.98 -5.23 5.69
CA ALA A 232 -3.32 -5.89 6.82
C ALA A 232 -2.50 -4.89 7.65
N GLU A 233 -1.80 -3.96 7.00
CA GLU A 233 -1.06 -2.88 7.64
C GLU A 233 -1.99 -1.87 8.33
N GLY A 234 -3.09 -1.48 7.69
CA GLY A 234 -4.14 -0.68 8.31
C GLY A 234 -4.78 -1.35 9.52
N ARG A 235 -5.04 -2.66 9.44
CA ARG A 235 -5.62 -3.47 10.52
C ARG A 235 -4.71 -3.52 11.74
N ILE A 236 -3.41 -3.83 11.59
CA ILE A 236 -2.46 -3.83 12.72
C ILE A 236 -2.19 -2.42 13.26
N SER A 237 -2.40 -1.38 12.43
CA SER A 237 -2.44 0.02 12.87
C SER A 237 -3.76 0.43 13.55
N GLY A 238 -4.71 -0.47 13.75
CA GLY A 238 -6.01 -0.17 14.36
C GLY A 238 -6.83 0.85 13.58
N LEU A 239 -6.76 0.86 12.24
CA LEU A 239 -7.55 1.71 11.35
C LEU A 239 -8.86 1.02 10.97
N ASP A 240 -9.78 0.93 11.94
CA ASP A 240 -11.03 0.18 11.88
C ASP A 240 -12.29 1.05 11.80
N GLY A 241 -12.15 2.37 11.73
CA GLY A 241 -13.29 3.30 11.69
C GLY A 241 -14.07 3.41 13.00
N SER A 242 -13.52 2.94 14.14
CA SER A 242 -14.25 3.04 15.43
C SER A 242 -14.40 4.48 15.95
N ALA A 243 -13.64 5.43 15.38
CA ALA A 243 -13.68 6.87 15.64
C ALA A 243 -13.05 7.62 14.44
N PRO A 244 -13.28 8.94 14.23
CA PRO A 244 -12.70 9.71 13.13
C PRO A 244 -11.16 9.67 13.04
N GLU A 245 -10.48 9.64 14.19
CA GLU A 245 -9.03 9.45 14.31
C GLU A 245 -8.57 8.00 14.03
N HIS A 246 -9.49 7.07 13.80
CA HIS A 246 -9.23 5.66 13.47
C HIS A 246 -9.83 5.25 12.12
N GLU A 247 -10.43 6.19 11.39
CA GLU A 247 -10.73 6.00 9.98
C GLU A 247 -9.45 5.74 9.20
N ASN A 248 -9.49 4.78 8.27
CA ASN A 248 -8.39 4.58 7.35
C ASN A 248 -8.26 5.83 6.44
N ARG A 249 -7.09 6.02 5.83
CA ARG A 249 -6.89 7.18 4.95
C ARG A 249 -7.74 7.09 3.68
N GLU A 250 -8.21 8.25 3.24
CA GLU A 250 -8.90 8.41 1.96
C GLU A 250 -7.94 8.34 0.77
N HIS A 251 -6.73 8.88 0.93
CA HIS A 251 -5.74 8.92 -0.14
C HIS A 251 -5.11 7.57 -0.39
N ARG A 252 -5.00 7.20 -1.67
CA ARG A 252 -4.27 6.00 -2.09
C ARG A 252 -2.77 6.13 -1.82
N PHE A 253 -2.14 5.02 -1.48
CA PHE A 253 -0.70 4.89 -1.54
C PHE A 253 -0.20 5.05 -2.98
N LEU A 254 0.82 5.87 -3.19
CA LEU A 254 1.43 6.03 -4.51
C LEU A 254 2.71 5.19 -4.58
N LEU A 255 2.73 4.18 -5.45
CA LEU A 255 3.89 3.34 -5.72
C LEU A 255 4.48 3.69 -7.09
N THR A 256 5.80 3.68 -7.24
CA THR A 256 6.45 3.85 -8.54
C THR A 256 7.81 3.17 -8.62
N VAL A 257 8.29 2.93 -9.84
CA VAL A 257 9.67 2.50 -10.11
C VAL A 257 10.52 3.67 -10.58
N ARG A 258 11.57 3.95 -9.81
CA ARG A 258 12.52 5.05 -10.00
C ARG A 258 13.50 4.75 -11.13
N ASP A 259 13.84 5.78 -11.91
CA ASP A 259 14.93 5.76 -12.89
C ASP A 259 16.19 5.06 -12.33
N PRO A 260 16.70 3.99 -12.97
CA PRO A 260 17.91 3.27 -12.54
C PRO A 260 19.14 4.17 -12.32
N ALA A 261 19.26 5.27 -13.07
CA ALA A 261 20.39 6.20 -12.96
C ALA A 261 20.38 7.02 -11.65
N ALA A 262 19.29 6.96 -10.88
CA ALA A 262 19.09 7.75 -9.67
C ALA A 262 19.62 7.10 -8.37
N GLY A 263 19.97 5.82 -8.43
CA GLY A 263 20.45 5.03 -7.28
C GLY A 263 19.40 4.84 -6.16
N GLY A 264 19.87 4.31 -5.03
CA GLY A 264 19.01 3.82 -3.94
C GLY A 264 18.63 2.35 -4.14
N TYR A 265 17.72 1.83 -3.30
CA TYR A 265 17.14 0.49 -3.45
C TYR A 265 15.61 0.54 -3.42
N MET A 266 15.08 1.05 -2.31
CA MET A 266 13.68 1.38 -2.07
C MET A 266 13.64 2.52 -1.02
N ALA A 267 12.56 3.32 -0.97
CA ALA A 267 12.22 4.14 0.21
C ALA A 267 10.78 4.68 0.17
N ALA A 268 10.24 4.99 1.35
CA ALA A 268 8.95 5.63 1.56
C ALA A 268 9.04 7.16 1.84
N SER A 269 8.16 7.93 1.21
CA SER A 269 7.92 9.35 1.49
C SER A 269 6.53 9.74 0.95
N ILE A 270 6.38 10.86 0.23
CA ILE A 270 5.17 11.25 -0.53
C ILE A 270 4.74 10.25 -1.62
N ALA A 271 5.59 9.25 -1.89
CA ALA A 271 5.32 8.03 -2.64
C ALA A 271 6.29 6.95 -2.12
N LEU A 272 5.97 5.69 -2.36
CA LEU A 272 6.91 4.57 -2.25
C LEU A 272 7.65 4.47 -3.59
N TYR A 273 8.98 4.47 -3.58
CA TYR A 273 9.76 4.21 -4.78
C TYR A 273 10.54 2.91 -4.66
N PHE A 274 10.64 2.21 -5.78
CA PHE A 274 11.36 0.95 -5.93
C PHE A 274 12.38 1.06 -7.06
N THR A 275 13.47 0.30 -6.99
CA THR A 275 14.43 0.19 -8.10
C THR A 275 13.92 -0.74 -9.19
N GLN A 276 14.39 -0.55 -10.43
CA GLN A 276 14.03 -1.39 -11.57
C GLN A 276 14.32 -2.89 -11.33
N GLY A 277 15.35 -3.22 -10.54
CA GLY A 277 15.71 -4.60 -10.19
C GLY A 277 14.72 -5.34 -9.27
N VAL A 278 13.60 -4.71 -8.91
CA VAL A 278 12.52 -5.32 -8.09
C VAL A 278 11.12 -5.08 -8.68
N ILE A 279 11.01 -4.65 -9.94
CA ILE A 279 9.72 -4.48 -10.66
C ILE A 279 8.89 -5.77 -10.67
N ASP A 280 9.56 -6.92 -10.73
CA ASP A 280 8.96 -8.25 -10.69
C ASP A 280 8.21 -8.52 -9.38
N ARG A 281 8.68 -7.96 -8.26
CA ARG A 281 8.02 -8.03 -6.95
C ARG A 281 6.81 -7.11 -6.82
N LEU A 282 6.57 -6.22 -7.79
CA LEU A 282 5.38 -5.38 -7.86
C LEU A 282 4.35 -5.93 -8.85
N LEU A 283 4.81 -6.47 -9.99
CA LEU A 283 3.92 -6.88 -11.09
C LEU A 283 3.56 -8.37 -11.13
N MET A 284 4.28 -9.25 -10.40
CA MET A 284 3.95 -10.67 -10.31
C MET A 284 3.21 -10.99 -9.00
N PRO A 285 1.94 -11.48 -9.04
CA PRO A 285 1.20 -11.92 -7.86
C PRO A 285 1.96 -12.93 -6.98
N GLU A 286 2.64 -13.90 -7.60
CA GLU A 286 3.44 -14.92 -6.92
C GLU A 286 4.52 -14.29 -6.02
N LYS A 287 5.11 -13.17 -6.44
CA LYS A 287 6.19 -12.51 -5.72
C LYS A 287 5.65 -11.53 -4.68
N ILE A 288 4.68 -10.68 -5.05
CA ILE A 288 4.17 -9.64 -4.15
C ILE A 288 3.36 -10.23 -2.97
N GLY A 289 2.69 -11.37 -3.18
CA GLY A 289 2.00 -12.15 -2.14
C GLY A 289 2.78 -13.34 -1.61
N GLY A 290 4.08 -13.44 -1.92
CA GLY A 290 4.96 -14.54 -1.53
C GLY A 290 6.20 -14.09 -0.77
N MET A 291 7.17 -14.99 -0.57
CA MET A 291 8.40 -14.70 0.20
C MET A 291 9.23 -13.51 -0.32
N GLN A 292 8.98 -13.04 -1.55
CA GLN A 292 9.70 -11.90 -2.15
C GLN A 292 9.00 -10.55 -1.89
N GLY A 293 7.74 -10.53 -1.43
CA GLY A 293 6.92 -9.33 -1.27
C GLY A 293 7.33 -8.40 -0.13
N TRP A 294 8.21 -8.86 0.77
CA TRP A 294 8.66 -8.10 1.95
C TRP A 294 9.20 -6.70 1.64
N GLY A 295 9.82 -6.47 0.48
CA GLY A 295 10.27 -5.12 0.09
C GLY A 295 9.09 -4.15 0.01
N PRO A 296 8.13 -4.39 -0.91
CA PRO A 296 6.84 -3.69 -0.94
C PRO A 296 6.15 -3.51 0.42
N TRP A 297 6.05 -4.56 1.24
CA TRP A 297 5.39 -4.48 2.57
C TRP A 297 6.18 -3.62 3.58
N HIS A 298 7.51 -3.65 3.52
CA HIS A 298 8.37 -2.83 4.36
C HIS A 298 8.25 -1.34 4.02
N GLU A 299 8.24 -1.00 2.73
CA GLU A 299 8.07 0.40 2.31
C GLU A 299 6.68 0.95 2.62
N ALA A 300 5.62 0.15 2.45
CA ALA A 300 4.29 0.54 2.90
C ALA A 300 4.26 0.77 4.42
N GLY A 301 4.84 -0.15 5.20
CA GLY A 301 4.91 -0.08 6.66
C GLY A 301 5.60 1.18 7.20
N HIS A 302 6.59 1.74 6.49
CA HIS A 302 7.23 3.01 6.89
C HIS A 302 6.24 4.17 6.95
N VAL A 303 5.17 4.12 6.16
CA VAL A 303 4.12 5.15 6.16
C VAL A 303 3.19 5.00 7.37
N HIS A 304 2.99 3.77 7.85
CA HIS A 304 2.20 3.48 9.05
C HIS A 304 2.92 3.85 10.37
N GLN A 305 4.26 3.91 10.38
CA GLN A 305 5.04 4.24 11.57
C GLN A 305 4.62 5.56 12.23
N GLN A 306 4.30 5.48 13.53
CA GLN A 306 4.00 6.65 14.36
C GLN A 306 5.24 7.23 15.01
N ALA A 307 5.28 8.56 15.15
CA ALA A 307 6.46 9.27 15.64
C ALA A 307 6.75 9.02 17.13
N ALA A 308 5.70 8.81 17.93
CA ALA A 308 5.74 8.72 19.39
C ALA A 308 6.59 7.58 19.96
N TRP A 309 6.69 6.46 19.23
CA TRP A 309 7.40 5.25 19.67
C TRP A 309 8.40 4.72 18.62
N THR A 310 8.69 5.50 17.57
CA THR A 310 9.79 5.21 16.63
C THR A 310 10.98 6.15 16.90
N TRP A 311 11.91 5.67 17.74
CA TRP A 311 13.21 6.31 18.00
C TRP A 311 14.25 5.94 16.93
N SER A 312 15.39 6.65 16.89
CA SER A 312 16.35 6.54 15.77
C SER A 312 16.79 5.10 15.48
N ALA A 313 17.12 4.32 16.51
CA ALA A 313 17.63 2.96 16.38
C ALA A 313 16.60 1.93 15.86
N VAL A 314 15.30 2.23 15.88
CA VAL A 314 14.23 1.27 15.51
C VAL A 314 13.43 1.66 14.28
N THR A 315 13.86 2.67 13.52
CA THR A 315 13.20 3.04 12.25
C THR A 315 13.12 1.86 11.28
N GLU A 316 14.18 1.06 11.18
CA GLU A 316 14.23 -0.14 10.32
C GLU A 316 13.75 -1.42 11.03
N ALA A 317 13.29 -1.32 12.28
CA ALA A 317 12.83 -2.46 13.10
C ALA A 317 11.31 -2.46 13.30
N THR A 318 10.75 -1.33 13.74
CA THR A 318 9.30 -1.15 13.96
C THR A 318 8.48 -1.23 12.68
N VAL A 319 9.05 -0.84 11.54
CA VAL A 319 8.45 -1.01 10.21
C VAL A 319 8.06 -2.47 9.93
N ASN A 320 8.80 -3.44 10.49
CA ASN A 320 8.52 -4.84 10.24
C ASN A 320 7.30 -5.37 11.05
N ILE A 321 6.71 -4.58 11.96
CA ILE A 321 5.40 -4.91 12.55
C ILE A 321 4.34 -5.04 11.44
N TYR A 322 4.38 -4.10 10.49
CA TYR A 322 3.51 -4.05 9.31
C TYR A 322 3.89 -5.14 8.30
N SER A 323 5.19 -5.30 8.00
CA SER A 323 5.67 -6.35 7.09
C SER A 323 5.33 -7.77 7.58
N LEU A 324 5.39 -8.02 8.89
CA LEU A 324 4.96 -9.27 9.50
C LEU A 324 3.43 -9.43 9.48
N ALA A 325 2.65 -8.34 9.53
CA ALA A 325 1.19 -8.41 9.36
C ALA A 325 0.80 -8.78 7.93
N ALA A 326 1.44 -8.19 6.92
CA ALA A 326 1.30 -8.60 5.52
C ALA A 326 1.76 -10.06 5.30
N GLU A 327 2.87 -10.48 5.91
CA GLU A 327 3.34 -11.88 5.85
C GLU A 327 2.30 -12.88 6.40
N ARG A 328 1.60 -12.51 7.50
CA ARG A 328 0.48 -13.29 8.06
C ARG A 328 -0.75 -13.29 7.17
N GLU A 329 -1.10 -12.17 6.52
CA GLU A 329 -2.22 -12.06 5.58
C GLU A 329 -2.05 -13.00 4.37
N PHE A 330 -0.83 -13.25 3.91
CA PHE A 330 -0.55 -14.27 2.89
C PHE A 330 -0.36 -15.70 3.43
N GLY A 331 -0.58 -15.92 4.74
CA GLY A 331 -0.47 -17.24 5.37
C GLY A 331 0.93 -17.83 5.37
N LEU A 332 1.96 -16.98 5.25
CA LEU A 332 3.36 -17.43 5.19
C LEU A 332 3.85 -17.80 6.61
N SER A 333 4.44 -18.98 6.73
CA SER A 333 4.91 -19.53 8.00
C SER A 333 6.09 -20.49 7.77
N PRO A 334 7.10 -20.53 8.66
CA PRO A 334 7.28 -19.67 9.84
C PRO A 334 7.58 -18.21 9.44
N SER A 335 7.58 -17.29 10.41
CA SER A 335 7.80 -15.86 10.15
C SER A 335 9.21 -15.59 9.63
N ARG A 336 9.41 -14.40 9.05
CA ARG A 336 10.74 -13.93 8.66
C ARG A 336 11.76 -13.90 9.79
N VAL A 337 11.32 -13.71 11.04
CA VAL A 337 12.19 -13.75 12.22
C VAL A 337 12.87 -15.13 12.33
N THR A 338 12.09 -16.19 12.11
CA THR A 338 12.62 -17.56 12.00
C THR A 338 13.37 -17.79 10.69
N THR A 339 12.82 -17.46 9.51
CA THR A 339 13.46 -17.82 8.23
C THR A 339 14.81 -17.13 7.99
N ASN A 340 15.02 -15.95 8.57
CA ASN A 340 16.30 -15.25 8.50
C ASN A 340 17.31 -15.70 9.57
N GLY A 341 16.91 -16.61 10.48
CA GLY A 341 17.73 -17.08 11.59
C GLY A 341 18.02 -15.98 12.62
N GLU A 342 17.05 -15.12 12.93
CA GLU A 342 17.25 -14.06 13.93
C GLU A 342 17.23 -14.61 15.36
N TRP A 343 16.47 -15.68 15.66
CA TRP A 343 16.39 -16.23 17.03
C TRP A 343 17.74 -16.65 17.64
N PRO A 344 18.64 -17.39 16.95
CA PRO A 344 19.99 -17.65 17.46
C PRO A 344 20.83 -16.37 17.67
N ARG A 345 20.56 -15.30 16.91
CA ARG A 345 21.20 -13.99 17.10
C ARG A 345 20.64 -13.24 18.29
N VAL A 346 19.34 -13.38 18.57
CA VAL A 346 18.68 -12.89 19.79
C VAL A 346 19.29 -13.58 21.01
N GLU A 347 19.43 -14.91 21.00
CA GLU A 347 20.10 -15.64 22.08
C GLU A 347 21.55 -15.19 22.28
N THR A 348 22.31 -15.02 21.19
CA THR A 348 23.66 -14.47 21.25
C THR A 348 23.66 -13.07 21.87
N TYR A 349 22.75 -12.19 21.47
CA TYR A 349 22.64 -10.83 21.98
C TYR A 349 22.23 -10.78 23.47
N LEU A 350 21.24 -11.57 23.87
CA LEU A 350 20.77 -11.64 25.26
C LEU A 350 21.82 -12.28 26.20
N SER A 351 22.77 -13.05 25.65
CA SER A 351 23.89 -13.61 26.41
C SER A 351 25.06 -12.64 26.67
N LEU A 352 25.05 -11.43 26.06
CA LEU A 352 26.06 -10.40 26.31
C LEU A 352 26.01 -9.90 27.75
N LEU A 353 27.15 -9.44 28.28
CA LEU A 353 27.21 -8.77 29.57
C LEU A 353 26.40 -7.46 29.54
N ASP A 354 25.82 -7.06 30.67
CA ASP A 354 24.96 -5.86 30.74
C ASP A 354 25.66 -4.57 30.25
N GLU A 355 26.98 -4.47 30.44
CA GLU A 355 27.80 -3.34 29.97
C GLU A 355 28.05 -3.34 28.45
N GLU A 356 27.86 -4.48 27.78
CA GLU A 356 27.97 -4.67 26.33
C GLU A 356 26.59 -4.68 25.63
N ARG A 357 25.53 -5.00 26.38
CA ARG A 357 24.17 -5.24 25.88
C ARG A 357 23.35 -3.95 25.79
N ASN A 358 23.62 -3.13 24.77
CA ASN A 358 22.86 -1.90 24.49
C ASN A 358 22.04 -2.00 23.20
N PHE A 359 20.70 -1.96 23.32
CA PHE A 359 19.75 -2.17 22.23
C PHE A 359 19.91 -1.18 21.07
N ASN A 360 20.26 0.07 21.37
CA ASN A 360 20.35 1.14 20.36
C ASN A 360 21.68 1.10 19.57
N THR A 361 22.61 0.22 19.93
CA THR A 361 23.92 0.08 19.27
C THR A 361 23.96 -1.12 18.33
N ASN A 362 25.03 -1.22 17.53
CA ASN A 362 25.26 -2.34 16.61
C ASN A 362 25.41 -3.71 17.29
N ALA A 363 25.43 -3.79 18.64
CA ALA A 363 25.30 -5.05 19.35
C ALA A 363 23.97 -5.76 19.02
N ALA A 364 22.87 -5.00 18.91
CA ALA A 364 21.62 -5.48 18.33
C ALA A 364 21.55 -5.11 16.84
N SER A 365 21.52 -6.12 15.97
CA SER A 365 21.25 -5.95 14.54
C SER A 365 19.80 -5.52 14.31
N LEU A 366 19.46 -5.05 13.10
CA LEU A 366 18.08 -4.69 12.76
C LEU A 366 17.10 -5.85 12.92
N GLY A 367 17.52 -7.07 12.56
CA GLY A 367 16.74 -8.30 12.76
C GLY A 367 16.56 -8.67 14.22
N VAL A 368 17.59 -8.48 15.06
CA VAL A 368 17.50 -8.65 16.52
C VAL A 368 16.57 -7.60 17.15
N ARG A 369 16.63 -6.34 16.72
CA ARG A 369 15.70 -5.29 17.18
C ARG A 369 14.26 -5.58 16.77
N MET A 370 14.02 -6.06 15.55
CA MET A 370 12.71 -6.52 15.07
C MET A 370 12.14 -7.64 15.96
N ALA A 371 12.99 -8.57 16.40
CA ALA A 371 12.56 -9.70 17.22
C ALA A 371 11.98 -9.28 18.58
N MET A 372 12.46 -8.19 19.21
CA MET A 372 11.85 -7.64 20.45
C MET A 372 10.38 -7.24 20.22
N PHE A 373 10.08 -6.54 19.13
CA PHE A 373 8.71 -6.17 18.78
C PHE A 373 7.87 -7.41 18.41
N HIS A 374 8.47 -8.38 17.72
CA HIS A 374 7.80 -9.64 17.44
C HIS A 374 7.49 -10.47 18.70
N GLN A 375 8.31 -10.41 19.75
CA GLN A 375 8.01 -11.05 21.04
C GLN A 375 6.80 -10.44 21.75
N LEU A 376 6.63 -9.11 21.69
CA LEU A 376 5.42 -8.46 22.20
C LEU A 376 4.18 -8.89 21.40
N TRP A 377 4.30 -9.07 20.09
CA TRP A 377 3.24 -9.68 19.28
C TRP A 377 2.97 -11.15 19.65
N LEU A 378 4.00 -11.96 19.92
CA LEU A 378 3.85 -13.35 20.33
C LEU A 378 3.15 -13.47 21.70
N ALA A 379 3.41 -12.54 22.62
CA ALA A 379 2.80 -12.50 23.95
C ALA A 379 1.33 -12.03 23.92
N TYR A 380 1.01 -11.03 23.11
CA TYR A 380 -0.24 -10.26 23.23
C TYR A 380 -1.07 -10.14 21.94
N GLY A 381 -0.59 -10.69 20.83
CA GLY A 381 -1.28 -10.73 19.54
C GLY A 381 -1.38 -9.38 18.81
N ASP A 382 -2.26 -9.31 17.81
CA ASP A 382 -2.51 -8.09 17.04
C ASP A 382 -3.07 -6.94 17.91
N GLU A 383 -3.87 -7.28 18.93
CA GLU A 383 -4.57 -6.32 19.80
C GLU A 383 -3.61 -5.35 20.49
N PHE A 384 -2.43 -5.82 20.90
CA PHE A 384 -1.39 -4.99 21.50
C PHE A 384 -0.96 -3.82 20.60
N TYR A 385 -0.74 -4.10 19.31
CA TYR A 385 -0.34 -3.06 18.35
C TYR A 385 -1.50 -2.19 17.89
N ILE A 386 -2.70 -2.77 17.81
CA ILE A 386 -3.95 -2.03 17.57
C ILE A 386 -4.15 -0.97 18.66
N GLN A 387 -4.10 -1.36 19.94
CA GLN A 387 -4.27 -0.43 21.06
C GLN A 387 -3.13 0.57 21.15
N LEU A 388 -1.86 0.16 20.96
CA LEU A 388 -0.73 1.08 20.93
C LEU A 388 -0.92 2.18 19.88
N HIS A 389 -1.41 1.82 18.70
CA HIS A 389 -1.70 2.79 17.65
C HIS A 389 -2.87 3.71 17.96
N LYS A 390 -3.96 3.18 18.53
CA LYS A 390 -5.15 3.96 18.91
C LYS A 390 -4.81 4.97 20.00
N GLU A 391 -4.26 4.51 21.13
CA GLU A 391 -3.84 5.37 22.23
C GLU A 391 -2.83 6.46 21.78
N THR A 392 -1.88 6.11 20.88
CA THR A 392 -0.93 7.08 20.33
C THR A 392 -1.61 8.20 19.52
N ARG A 393 -2.70 7.92 18.80
CA ARG A 393 -3.46 8.94 18.04
C ARG A 393 -4.30 9.81 18.95
N GLU A 394 -4.98 9.21 19.92
CA GLU A 394 -5.82 9.93 20.89
C GLU A 394 -5.00 10.88 21.78
N GLU A 395 -3.82 10.43 22.24
CA GLU A 395 -2.95 11.23 23.10
C GLU A 395 -2.07 12.23 22.33
N ASN A 396 -1.71 11.89 21.08
CA ASN A 396 -0.81 12.67 20.21
C ASN A 396 0.42 13.23 20.97
N PRO A 397 1.24 12.37 21.61
CA PRO A 397 2.26 12.81 22.56
C PRO A 397 3.44 13.50 21.87
N ASN A 398 3.91 14.60 22.46
CA ASN A 398 5.09 15.32 21.98
C ASN A 398 6.41 14.65 22.43
N ALA A 399 6.68 13.45 21.93
CA ALA A 399 7.91 12.71 22.20
C ALA A 399 9.08 13.25 21.35
N GLY A 400 9.74 14.29 21.86
CA GLY A 400 10.71 15.10 21.11
C GLY A 400 12.07 14.43 20.88
N ASN A 401 12.53 13.60 21.83
CA ASN A 401 13.81 12.88 21.72
C ASN A 401 13.64 11.36 21.89
N ASP A 402 14.71 10.60 21.63
CA ASP A 402 14.67 9.13 21.65
C ASP A 402 14.38 8.54 23.05
N ASN A 403 14.79 9.20 24.14
CA ASN A 403 14.45 8.76 25.49
C ASN A 403 12.97 8.97 25.80
N ASP A 404 12.38 10.10 25.38
CA ASP A 404 10.94 10.35 25.53
C ASP A 404 10.12 9.26 24.83
N LYS A 405 10.56 8.85 23.64
CA LYS A 405 9.92 7.81 22.82
C LYS A 405 10.07 6.41 23.41
N MET A 406 11.25 6.06 23.91
CA MET A 406 11.47 4.80 24.62
C MET A 406 10.61 4.74 25.89
N ARG A 407 10.62 5.81 26.71
CA ARG A 407 9.76 5.93 27.90
C ARG A 407 8.28 5.79 27.55
N TYR A 408 7.81 6.49 26.52
CA TYR A 408 6.42 6.40 26.06
C TYR A 408 6.06 4.97 25.66
N PHE A 409 6.86 4.35 24.80
CA PHE A 409 6.69 2.97 24.36
C PHE A 409 6.69 1.97 25.52
N MET A 410 7.62 2.11 26.47
CA MET A 410 7.74 1.20 27.61
C MET A 410 6.52 1.30 28.54
N LEU A 411 6.10 2.51 28.91
CA LEU A 411 4.91 2.73 29.74
C LEU A 411 3.64 2.22 29.04
N LYS A 412 3.47 2.52 27.75
CA LYS A 412 2.32 2.05 26.96
C LYS A 412 2.28 0.54 26.84
N SER A 413 3.42 -0.09 26.60
CA SER A 413 3.52 -1.56 26.54
C SER A 413 3.06 -2.18 27.87
N CYS A 414 3.39 -1.57 29.01
CA CYS A 414 2.93 -2.03 30.32
C CYS A 414 1.42 -1.82 30.51
N THR A 415 0.88 -0.64 30.21
CA THR A 415 -0.56 -0.35 30.40
C THR A 415 -1.46 -1.17 29.47
N ILE A 416 -1.04 -1.40 28.23
CA ILE A 416 -1.80 -2.17 27.22
C ILE A 416 -1.75 -3.67 27.53
N SER A 417 -0.58 -4.20 27.90
CA SER A 417 -0.47 -5.62 28.29
C SER A 417 -1.11 -5.93 29.64
N GLY A 418 -1.19 -4.95 30.54
CA GLY A 418 -1.60 -5.14 31.92
C GLY A 418 -0.50 -5.70 32.82
N TYR A 419 0.76 -5.73 32.36
CA TYR A 419 1.90 -6.30 33.08
C TYR A 419 3.07 -5.31 33.24
N ASP A 420 3.86 -5.51 34.31
CA ASP A 420 5.15 -4.84 34.50
C ASP A 420 6.21 -5.50 33.60
N LEU A 421 6.64 -4.80 32.56
CA LEU A 421 7.62 -5.28 31.57
C LEU A 421 9.07 -4.86 31.90
N THR A 422 9.36 -4.45 33.14
CA THR A 422 10.70 -4.02 33.58
C THR A 422 11.78 -5.06 33.26
N ASP A 423 11.57 -6.32 33.63
CA ASP A 423 12.52 -7.42 33.38
C ASP A 423 12.77 -7.64 31.88
N PHE A 424 11.71 -7.60 31.07
CA PHE A 424 11.80 -7.71 29.61
C PHE A 424 12.66 -6.59 29.01
N PHE A 425 12.41 -5.33 29.37
CA PHE A 425 13.15 -4.18 28.84
C PHE A 425 14.61 -4.11 29.34
N GLN A 426 14.88 -4.56 30.58
CA GLN A 426 16.23 -4.67 31.12
C GLN A 426 17.03 -5.79 30.46
N LYS A 427 16.42 -6.96 30.20
CA LYS A 427 17.03 -8.04 29.41
C LYS A 427 17.32 -7.59 27.98
N TRP A 428 16.40 -6.86 27.35
CA TRP A 428 16.62 -6.27 26.04
C TRP A 428 17.62 -5.11 26.01
N GLY A 429 18.07 -4.59 27.16
CA GLY A 429 19.12 -3.58 27.22
C GLY A 429 18.69 -2.21 26.70
N LEU A 430 17.45 -1.79 26.95
CA LEU A 430 16.97 -0.45 26.58
C LEU A 430 17.69 0.64 27.41
N PRO A 431 18.41 1.58 26.76
CA PRO A 431 19.27 2.55 27.44
C PRO A 431 18.47 3.78 27.91
N VAL A 432 17.50 3.56 28.81
CA VAL A 432 16.77 4.63 29.52
C VAL A 432 17.34 4.86 30.93
N SER A 433 17.01 6.00 31.52
CA SER A 433 17.31 6.30 32.93
C SER A 433 16.44 5.47 33.89
N SER A 434 16.89 5.32 35.15
CA SER A 434 16.25 4.45 36.13
C SER A 434 14.83 4.88 36.53
N ASP A 435 14.55 6.19 36.43
CA ASP A 435 13.25 6.79 36.68
C ASP A 435 12.14 6.19 35.82
N VAL A 436 12.42 5.80 34.57
CA VAL A 436 11.45 5.12 33.69
C VAL A 436 10.99 3.78 34.30
N TYR A 437 11.88 3.06 34.98
CA TYR A 437 11.52 1.81 35.67
C TYR A 437 10.80 2.08 37.00
N ASP A 438 11.17 3.15 37.71
CA ASP A 438 10.41 3.61 38.90
C ASP A 438 8.96 4.00 38.53
N GLU A 439 8.76 4.61 37.35
CA GLU A 439 7.44 4.94 36.81
C GLU A 439 6.62 3.68 36.45
N ILE A 440 7.24 2.67 35.83
CA ILE A 440 6.58 1.38 35.55
C ILE A 440 6.15 0.70 36.87
N ALA A 441 7.04 0.62 37.86
CA ALA A 441 6.72 0.06 39.17
C ALA A 441 5.58 0.83 39.89
N GLY A 442 5.48 2.14 39.62
CA GLY A 442 4.39 3.01 40.06
C GLY A 442 3.02 2.70 39.46
N LEU A 443 2.95 1.93 38.36
CA LEU A 443 1.69 1.42 37.79
C LEU A 443 1.09 0.27 38.62
N HIS A 444 1.89 -0.36 39.49
CA HIS A 444 1.48 -1.48 40.37
C HIS A 444 0.88 -2.70 39.62
N LEU A 445 1.41 -2.97 38.42
CA LEU A 445 1.02 -4.11 37.59
C LEU A 445 1.73 -5.41 38.05
N PRO A 446 1.13 -6.59 37.83
CA PRO A 446 1.81 -7.87 38.02
C PRO A 446 2.94 -8.07 37.00
N ALA A 447 3.96 -8.86 37.33
CA ALA A 447 4.90 -9.35 36.32
C ALA A 447 4.22 -10.42 35.42
N PRO A 448 4.66 -10.61 34.17
CA PRO A 448 4.22 -11.71 33.31
C PRO A 448 4.46 -13.09 33.94
N ASP A 449 3.60 -14.06 33.64
CA ASP A 449 3.72 -15.44 34.14
C ASP A 449 4.92 -16.20 33.53
N GLU A 450 5.47 -15.73 32.41
CA GLU A 450 6.63 -16.30 31.72
C GLU A 450 7.62 -15.24 31.22
N ASP A 451 8.86 -15.66 30.96
CA ASP A 451 9.90 -14.79 30.41
C ASP A 451 9.66 -14.55 28.92
N LEU A 452 9.10 -13.39 28.58
CA LEU A 452 8.76 -13.01 27.22
C LEU A 452 9.98 -12.99 26.27
N THR A 453 11.22 -12.89 26.80
CA THR A 453 12.44 -12.96 25.97
C THR A 453 12.72 -14.36 25.42
N LEU A 454 12.05 -15.39 25.95
CA LEU A 454 12.11 -16.78 25.50
C LEU A 454 11.06 -17.12 24.43
N LEU A 455 10.10 -16.23 24.15
CA LEU A 455 9.06 -16.48 23.14
C LEU A 455 9.65 -16.59 21.72
N ARG A 456 9.09 -17.53 20.94
CA ARG A 456 9.46 -17.89 19.56
C ARG A 456 8.21 -18.27 18.78
N ASP A 457 8.19 -18.04 17.47
CA ASP A 457 7.10 -18.45 16.56
C ASP A 457 7.19 -19.92 16.09
N GLN A 458 8.22 -20.64 16.54
CA GLN A 458 8.38 -22.09 16.46
C GLN A 458 8.91 -22.61 17.80
N PRO A 459 8.51 -23.81 18.27
CA PRO A 459 9.15 -24.44 19.42
C PRO A 459 10.63 -24.76 19.11
N MET A 460 11.49 -24.63 20.13
CA MET A 460 12.93 -24.96 20.07
C MET A 460 13.20 -26.47 20.01
#